data_AF-A0A9J5WWF8-F1
#
_entry.id   AF-A0A9J5WWF8-F1
#
_cell.length_a   1.000
_cell.length_b   1.000
_cell.length_c   1.000
_cell.angle_alpha   90.00
_cell.angle_beta   90.00
_cell.angle_gamma   90.00
#
_symmetry.space_group_name_H-M   'P 1'
#
loop_
_entity.id
_entity.type
_entity.pdbx_description
1 polymer ?
#
loop_
_entity_poly.entity_id
_entity_poly.type
_entity_poly.pdbx_seq_one_letter_code
_entity_poly.pdbx_strand_id
1 'polypeptide(L)'
;MDTFEKLGLKQVVKTTKETITIDSDNQTFRLLSDNDVAPYRDIYQFMHIGLVQVAFKPLTLLGLPEIFIATLRDGRNHNWKKPLIGTIQTSLAYGPVYFNAYPNLQISLQDVNSLSSLMLNVKLHGYDYMPGTEVVCICYRIYYKLLHTLNPMCKVIDFKNETILIKTNFDKSKVVTRRPIKWEEIDFPQEWVIENATRP
;
A
#
# COMPACT_ATOMS: atom_id res chain seq x y z
N MET A 1 -26.85 33.88 0.60
CA MET A 1 -25.41 34.18 0.78
C MET A 1 -25.02 33.23 1.87
N ASP A 2 -24.80 31.97 1.48
CA ASP A 2 -24.95 30.87 2.40
C ASP A 2 -23.58 30.52 2.94
N THR A 3 -23.47 30.77 4.24
CA THR A 3 -22.31 30.52 5.07
C THR A 3 -21.97 29.03 4.94
N PHE A 4 -20.95 28.71 4.15
CA PHE A 4 -20.25 27.45 4.27
C PHE A 4 -19.62 27.44 5.66
N GLU A 5 -20.37 26.92 6.65
CA GLU A 5 -19.77 26.52 7.91
C GLU A 5 -18.58 25.63 7.57
N LYS A 6 -17.40 26.05 8.00
CA LYS A 6 -16.22 25.19 8.03
C LYS A 6 -16.60 23.99 8.89
N LEU A 7 -17.10 22.91 8.28
CA LEU A 7 -17.02 21.58 8.88
C LEU A 7 -15.53 21.39 9.19
N GLY A 8 -15.18 21.50 10.47
CA GLY A 8 -13.84 21.27 10.98
C GLY A 8 -13.49 19.81 10.79
N LEU A 9 -13.15 19.42 9.56
CA LEU A 9 -12.80 18.06 9.19
C LEU A 9 -11.46 17.73 9.84
N LYS A 10 -11.48 16.89 10.88
CA LYS A 10 -10.28 16.39 11.53
C LYS A 10 -9.50 15.51 10.56
N GLN A 11 -8.36 16.00 10.09
CA GLN A 11 -7.40 15.21 9.35
C GLN A 11 -6.46 14.51 10.34
N VAL A 12 -6.32 13.21 10.20
CA VAL A 12 -5.49 12.38 11.08
C VAL A 12 -4.40 11.71 10.26
N VAL A 13 -3.20 11.64 10.85
CA VAL A 13 -2.05 10.93 10.28
C VAL A 13 -1.66 9.81 11.22
N LYS A 14 -1.82 8.57 10.78
CA LYS A 14 -1.26 7.40 11.46
C LYS A 14 0.16 7.15 10.94
N THR A 15 1.11 6.86 11.82
CA THR A 15 2.46 6.39 11.44
C THR A 15 2.77 5.11 12.21
N THR A 16 3.18 4.07 11.50
CA THR A 16 3.54 2.77 12.11
C THR A 16 4.79 2.20 11.45
N LYS A 17 5.54 1.42 12.21
CA LYS A 17 6.74 0.71 11.80
C LYS A 17 6.56 -0.77 12.12
N GLU A 18 6.82 -1.62 11.13
CA GLU A 18 6.79 -3.08 11.22
C GLU A 18 8.11 -3.64 10.66
N THR A 19 8.41 -4.90 10.96
CA THR A 19 9.56 -5.63 10.42
C THR A 19 9.12 -6.95 9.80
N ILE A 20 9.85 -7.38 8.78
CA ILE A 20 9.64 -8.65 8.07
C ILE A 20 10.77 -9.60 8.49
N THR A 21 10.41 -10.75 9.05
CA THR A 21 11.35 -11.85 9.35
C THR A 21 11.37 -12.91 8.25
N ILE A 22 12.38 -13.77 8.21
CA ILE A 22 12.51 -14.84 7.20
C ILE A 22 11.60 -16.05 7.42
N ASP A 23 10.90 -16.10 8.54
CA ASP A 23 10.06 -17.27 8.90
C ASP A 23 8.89 -17.50 7.94
N SER A 24 8.59 -16.52 7.07
CA SER A 24 7.65 -16.69 5.96
C SER A 24 8.02 -15.82 4.76
N ASP A 25 8.10 -16.44 3.58
CA ASP A 25 8.32 -15.77 2.30
C ASP A 25 7.18 -14.79 1.95
N ASN A 26 5.98 -15.02 2.50
CA ASN A 26 4.79 -14.21 2.28
C ASN A 26 4.26 -13.67 3.62
N GLN A 27 4.24 -12.34 3.77
CA GLN A 27 3.69 -11.68 4.96
C GLN A 27 2.56 -10.74 4.60
N THR A 28 1.61 -10.63 5.54
CA THR A 28 0.40 -9.84 5.38
C THR A 28 0.24 -8.91 6.57
N PHE A 29 0.25 -7.61 6.31
CA PHE A 29 0.11 -6.57 7.31
C PHE A 29 -1.25 -5.89 7.18
N ARG A 30 -2.02 -5.90 8.26
CA ARG A 30 -3.26 -5.12 8.36
C ARG A 30 -2.88 -3.71 8.80
N LEU A 31 -3.08 -2.73 7.93
CA LEU A 31 -2.60 -1.37 8.19
C LEU A 31 -3.51 -0.57 9.15
N LEU A 32 -4.70 -1.08 9.44
CA LEU A 32 -5.64 -0.52 10.42
C LEU A 32 -5.85 -1.51 11.56
N SER A 33 -5.88 -0.99 12.79
CA SER A 33 -6.16 -1.73 14.02
C SER A 33 -7.36 -1.15 14.74
N ASP A 34 -7.93 -1.90 15.69
CA ASP A 34 -9.03 -1.39 16.51
C ASP A 34 -8.63 -0.12 17.27
N ASN A 35 -7.38 0.01 17.72
CA ASN A 35 -6.91 1.21 18.40
C ASN A 35 -6.97 2.47 17.51
N ASP A 36 -6.89 2.31 16.19
CA ASP A 36 -6.98 3.44 15.25
C ASP A 36 -8.42 3.90 15.02
N VAL A 37 -9.40 3.02 15.26
CA VAL A 37 -10.80 3.22 14.86
C VAL A 37 -11.74 3.36 16.06
N ALA A 38 -11.52 2.59 17.12
CA ALA A 38 -12.35 2.55 18.32
C ALA A 38 -12.61 3.94 18.94
N PRO A 39 -11.62 4.86 19.05
CA PRO A 39 -11.87 6.19 19.61
C PRO A 39 -12.86 7.05 18.82
N TYR A 40 -13.20 6.66 17.59
CA TYR A 40 -13.99 7.45 16.66
C TYR A 40 -15.34 6.81 16.32
N ARG A 41 -15.58 5.53 16.65
CA ARG A 41 -16.79 4.78 16.25
C ARG A 41 -18.09 5.40 16.75
N ASP A 42 -18.06 6.04 17.91
CA ASP A 42 -19.25 6.67 18.52
C ASP A 42 -19.49 8.10 18.02
N ILE A 43 -18.47 8.72 17.42
CA ILE A 43 -18.50 10.14 17.01
C ILE A 43 -18.74 10.25 15.51
N TYR A 44 -18.09 9.40 14.72
CA TYR A 44 -18.10 9.46 13.26
C TYR A 44 -18.66 8.17 12.67
N GLN A 45 -19.24 8.28 11.47
CA GLN A 45 -19.79 7.11 10.77
C GLN A 45 -18.81 6.57 9.73
N PHE A 46 -18.00 7.43 9.12
CA PHE A 46 -17.13 7.06 8.01
C PHE A 46 -15.71 7.59 8.20
N MET A 47 -14.78 6.93 7.52
CA MET A 47 -13.40 7.34 7.36
C MET A 47 -13.07 7.38 5.87
N HIS A 48 -12.53 8.49 5.39
CA HIS A 48 -12.02 8.64 4.03
C HIS A 48 -10.49 8.58 4.04
N ILE A 49 -9.92 7.54 3.44
CA ILE A 49 -8.49 7.34 3.27
C ILE A 49 -8.07 7.99 1.94
N GLY A 50 -7.38 9.13 2.04
CA GLY A 50 -6.93 9.89 0.87
C GLY A 50 -5.54 9.53 0.38
N LEU A 51 -4.63 9.13 1.29
CA LEU A 51 -3.25 8.80 0.95
C LEU A 51 -2.70 7.73 1.90
N VAL A 52 -2.00 6.76 1.32
CA VAL A 52 -1.17 5.77 2.03
C VAL A 52 0.25 5.90 1.50
N GLN A 53 1.20 6.12 2.39
CA GLN A 53 2.63 6.12 2.07
C GLN A 53 3.24 4.88 2.67
N VAL A 54 4.01 4.13 1.89
CA VAL A 54 4.73 2.95 2.38
C VAL A 54 6.19 3.08 1.99
N ALA A 55 7.08 2.81 2.93
CA ALA A 55 8.52 2.78 2.74
C ALA A 55 9.08 1.45 3.24
N PHE A 56 10.02 0.90 2.47
CA PHE A 56 10.77 -0.31 2.77
C PHE A 56 12.22 0.08 2.96
N LYS A 57 12.79 -0.30 4.10
CA LYS A 57 14.19 -0.05 4.43
C LYS A 57 14.90 -1.38 4.58
N PRO A 58 16.05 -1.59 3.91
CA PRO A 58 16.85 -2.78 4.15
C PRO A 58 17.37 -2.78 5.58
N LEU A 59 17.32 -3.95 6.22
CA LEU A 59 18.00 -4.22 7.49
C LEU A 59 19.25 -5.08 7.28
N THR A 60 19.53 -5.44 6.03
CA THR A 60 20.66 -6.25 5.60
C THR A 60 21.66 -5.43 4.78
N LEU A 61 22.76 -6.06 4.37
CA LEU A 61 23.81 -5.42 3.58
C LEU A 61 23.27 -4.97 2.20
N LEU A 62 23.61 -3.75 1.80
CA LEU A 62 23.26 -3.21 0.48
C LEU A 62 24.06 -3.88 -0.65
N GLY A 63 23.54 -3.79 -1.88
CA GLY A 63 24.19 -4.31 -3.10
C GLY A 63 23.91 -5.78 -3.40
N LEU A 64 23.14 -6.46 -2.56
CA LEU A 64 22.74 -7.85 -2.78
C LEU A 64 21.52 -7.95 -3.72
N PRO A 65 21.39 -9.04 -4.50
CA PRO A 65 20.41 -9.15 -5.58
C PRO A 65 19.00 -9.52 -5.12
N GLU A 66 18.66 -9.40 -3.83
CA GLU A 66 17.33 -9.79 -3.36
C GLU A 66 16.25 -8.83 -3.87
N ILE A 67 15.06 -9.39 -4.10
CA ILE A 67 13.89 -8.69 -4.62
C ILE A 67 12.74 -8.91 -3.66
N PHE A 68 11.85 -7.94 -3.59
CA PHE A 68 10.54 -8.15 -2.99
C PHE A 68 9.43 -7.61 -3.90
N ILE A 69 8.25 -8.16 -3.72
CA ILE A 69 7.01 -7.62 -4.25
C ILE A 69 6.16 -7.17 -3.08
N ALA A 70 5.62 -5.96 -3.15
CA ALA A 70 4.66 -5.47 -2.18
C ALA A 70 3.38 -5.00 -2.87
N THR A 71 2.24 -5.37 -2.33
CA THR A 71 0.92 -5.06 -2.86
C THR A 71 0.03 -4.50 -1.76
N LEU A 72 -0.44 -3.27 -1.96
CA LEU A 72 -1.49 -2.65 -1.15
C LEU A 72 -2.84 -2.92 -1.81
N ARG A 73 -3.80 -3.43 -1.03
CA ARG A 73 -5.14 -3.77 -1.52
C ARG A 73 -6.24 -3.54 -0.50
N ASP A 74 -7.49 -3.49 -0.97
CA ASP A 74 -8.67 -3.68 -0.13
C ASP A 74 -8.86 -5.18 0.15
N GLY A 75 -8.64 -5.56 1.41
CA GLY A 75 -8.66 -6.94 1.86
C GLY A 75 -10.05 -7.57 1.93
N ARG A 76 -11.11 -6.76 1.86
CA ARG A 76 -12.50 -7.22 2.05
C ARG A 76 -13.04 -8.00 0.85
N ASN A 77 -12.42 -7.86 -0.32
CA ASN A 77 -12.82 -8.59 -1.52
C ASN A 77 -12.17 -9.98 -1.57
N HIS A 78 -12.98 -11.01 -1.81
CA HIS A 78 -12.52 -12.40 -1.99
C HIS A 78 -11.65 -12.59 -3.23
N ASN A 79 -11.90 -11.81 -4.30
CA ASN A 79 -11.03 -11.82 -5.46
C ASN A 79 -9.77 -11.01 -5.14
N TRP A 80 -8.61 -11.67 -5.14
CA TRP A 80 -7.33 -11.04 -4.81
C TRP A 80 -6.89 -9.94 -5.78
N LYS A 81 -7.15 -10.13 -7.08
CA LYS A 81 -6.61 -9.30 -8.16
C LYS A 81 -7.42 -8.04 -8.44
N LYS A 82 -8.70 -8.02 -8.06
CA LYS A 82 -9.60 -6.88 -8.29
C LYS A 82 -9.39 -5.68 -7.36
N PRO A 83 -9.14 -5.83 -6.05
CA PRO A 83 -9.10 -4.72 -5.10
C PRO A 83 -7.71 -4.09 -4.95
N LEU A 84 -6.87 -4.14 -5.99
CA LEU A 84 -5.49 -3.64 -5.93
C LEU A 84 -5.49 -2.12 -5.91
N ILE A 85 -4.81 -1.56 -4.90
CA ILE A 85 -4.64 -0.12 -4.73
C ILE A 85 -3.27 0.30 -5.30
N GLY A 86 -2.24 -0.53 -5.12
CA GLY A 86 -0.93 -0.31 -5.71
C GLY A 86 0.00 -1.49 -5.50
N THR A 87 0.87 -1.76 -6.47
CA THR A 87 1.86 -2.83 -6.42
C THR A 87 3.23 -2.30 -6.82
N ILE A 88 4.26 -2.76 -6.11
CA ILE A 88 5.65 -2.53 -6.47
C ILE A 88 6.42 -3.86 -6.51
N GLN A 89 7.36 -3.96 -7.43
CA GLN A 89 8.36 -5.02 -7.47
C GLN A 89 9.72 -4.36 -7.61
N THR A 90 10.62 -4.60 -6.67
CA THR A 90 11.90 -3.88 -6.63
C THR A 90 12.92 -4.57 -5.73
N SER A 91 14.16 -4.12 -5.80
CA SER A 91 15.25 -4.53 -4.91
C SER A 91 15.62 -3.41 -3.95
N LEU A 92 16.03 -3.76 -2.74
CA LEU A 92 16.58 -2.82 -1.75
C LEU A 92 18.10 -2.67 -1.87
N ALA A 93 18.73 -3.28 -2.88
CA ALA A 93 20.18 -3.23 -3.13
C ALA A 93 20.75 -1.80 -3.12
N TYR A 94 19.98 -0.84 -3.63
CA TYR A 94 20.40 0.56 -3.79
C TYR A 94 19.85 1.47 -2.68
N GLY A 95 19.31 0.90 -1.60
CA GLY A 95 18.77 1.61 -0.45
C GLY A 95 17.25 1.55 -0.35
N PRO A 96 16.66 2.40 0.53
CA PRO A 96 15.22 2.38 0.79
C PRO A 96 14.36 2.72 -0.43
N VAL A 97 13.22 2.04 -0.56
CA VAL A 97 12.21 2.31 -1.58
C VAL A 97 10.92 2.78 -0.91
N TYR A 98 10.21 3.72 -1.53
CA TYR A 98 8.92 4.19 -1.05
C TYR A 98 7.93 4.37 -2.21
N PHE A 99 6.64 4.22 -1.92
CA PHE A 99 5.57 4.55 -2.84
C PHE A 99 4.42 5.26 -2.11
N ASN A 100 3.71 6.10 -2.87
CA ASN A 100 2.49 6.76 -2.45
C ASN A 100 1.32 6.15 -3.22
N ALA A 101 0.29 5.73 -2.51
CA ALA A 101 -0.97 5.29 -3.07
C ALA A 101 -2.08 6.26 -2.65
N TYR A 102 -3.01 6.55 -3.56
CA TYR A 102 -4.15 7.44 -3.32
C TYR A 102 -5.43 6.64 -3.49
N PRO A 103 -5.86 5.86 -2.47
CA PRO A 103 -7.00 4.96 -2.62
C PRO A 103 -8.31 5.71 -2.89
N ASN A 104 -8.45 6.92 -2.35
CA ASN A 104 -9.72 7.66 -2.25
C ASN A 104 -10.85 6.76 -1.71
N LEU A 105 -10.50 5.90 -0.74
CA LEU A 105 -11.36 4.85 -0.22
C LEU A 105 -12.17 5.38 0.96
N GLN A 106 -13.50 5.28 0.88
CA GLN A 106 -14.39 5.57 2.00
C GLN A 106 -14.77 4.24 2.68
N ILE A 107 -14.61 4.18 3.99
CA ILE A 107 -14.97 3.02 4.82
C ILE A 107 -15.98 3.43 5.89
N SER A 108 -16.97 2.59 6.14
CA SER A 108 -17.84 2.73 7.31
C SER A 108 -17.09 2.27 8.55
N LEU A 109 -17.16 3.04 9.63
CA LEU A 109 -16.57 2.65 10.92
C LEU A 109 -17.38 1.57 11.64
N GLN A 110 -18.61 1.32 11.19
CA GLN A 110 -19.51 0.28 11.67
C GLN A 110 -19.38 -1.03 10.87
N ASP A 111 -18.65 -1.03 9.75
CA ASP A 111 -18.36 -2.23 8.98
C ASP A 111 -17.47 -3.18 9.80
N VAL A 112 -17.94 -4.40 10.03
CA VAL A 112 -17.22 -5.46 10.76
C VAL A 112 -15.87 -5.79 10.11
N ASN A 113 -15.76 -5.56 8.79
CA ASN A 113 -14.55 -5.80 8.01
C ASN A 113 -13.76 -4.51 7.73
N SER A 114 -14.11 -3.39 8.34
CA SER A 114 -13.46 -2.08 8.12
C SER A 114 -11.94 -2.12 8.29
N LEU A 115 -11.44 -2.89 9.26
CA LEU A 115 -10.00 -3.04 9.50
C LEU A 115 -9.27 -3.80 8.38
N SER A 116 -9.99 -4.64 7.62
CA SER A 116 -9.45 -5.38 6.48
C SER A 116 -9.41 -4.53 5.20
N SER A 117 -9.82 -3.25 5.25
CA SER A 117 -9.87 -2.38 4.07
C SER A 117 -8.50 -1.94 3.54
N LEU A 118 -7.43 -2.07 4.34
CA LEU A 118 -6.06 -1.77 3.92
C LEU A 118 -5.13 -2.92 4.35
N MET A 119 -4.81 -3.77 3.38
CA MET A 119 -3.90 -4.89 3.55
C MET A 119 -2.65 -4.65 2.71
N LEU A 120 -1.48 -4.75 3.32
CA LEU A 120 -0.19 -4.75 2.65
C LEU A 120 0.37 -6.17 2.64
N ASN A 121 0.52 -6.73 1.46
CA ASN A 121 1.07 -8.06 1.27
C ASN A 121 2.48 -7.92 0.72
N VAL A 122 3.46 -8.58 1.35
CA VAL A 122 4.86 -8.54 0.95
C VAL A 122 5.33 -9.96 0.70
N LYS A 123 5.93 -10.19 -0.47
CA LYS A 123 6.60 -11.43 -0.83
C LYS A 123 8.09 -11.16 -1.01
N LEU A 124 8.92 -11.86 -0.28
CA LEU A 124 10.38 -11.81 -0.39
C LEU A 124 10.87 -12.84 -1.41
N HIS A 125 12.01 -12.56 -2.06
CA HIS A 125 12.67 -13.48 -2.97
C HIS A 125 14.19 -13.30 -2.94
N GLY A 126 14.92 -14.41 -2.78
CA GLY A 126 16.38 -14.42 -2.70
C GLY A 126 16.95 -14.06 -1.32
N TYR A 127 16.10 -13.80 -0.33
CA TYR A 127 16.54 -13.54 1.04
C TYR A 127 16.85 -14.86 1.76
N ASP A 128 18.11 -15.29 1.69
CA ASP A 128 18.63 -16.49 2.38
C ASP A 128 19.37 -16.09 3.66
N TYR A 129 18.61 -15.84 4.73
CA TYR A 129 19.16 -15.50 6.05
C TYR A 129 18.68 -16.50 7.10
N MET A 130 19.35 -16.50 8.27
CA MET A 130 18.97 -17.36 9.39
C MET A 130 17.51 -17.08 9.83
N PRO A 131 16.74 -18.11 10.24
CA PRO A 131 15.39 -17.93 10.79
C PRO A 131 15.35 -16.89 11.90
N GLY A 132 14.25 -16.13 11.99
CA GLY A 132 14.11 -15.00 12.91
C GLY A 132 14.90 -13.73 12.54
N THR A 133 15.73 -13.74 11.49
CA THR A 133 16.43 -12.53 11.02
C THR A 133 15.42 -11.54 10.44
N GLU A 134 15.42 -10.32 10.96
CA GLU A 134 14.69 -9.20 10.37
C GLU A 134 15.44 -8.67 9.14
N VAL A 135 14.82 -8.72 7.97
CA VAL A 135 15.50 -8.38 6.70
C VAL A 135 15.03 -7.08 6.07
N VAL A 136 13.76 -6.73 6.29
CA VAL A 136 13.15 -5.50 5.76
C VAL A 136 12.32 -4.84 6.85
N CYS A 137 12.50 -3.54 7.02
CA CYS A 137 11.63 -2.73 7.84
C CYS A 137 10.61 -1.99 6.97
N ILE A 138 9.33 -2.09 7.32
CA ILE A 138 8.24 -1.37 6.68
C ILE A 138 7.85 -0.18 7.56
N CYS A 139 7.87 1.03 7.00
CA CYS A 139 7.28 2.20 7.62
C CYS A 139 6.09 2.64 6.76
N TYR A 140 4.92 2.85 7.36
CA TYR A 140 3.78 3.38 6.61
C TYR A 140 3.10 4.54 7.32
N ARG A 141 2.49 5.40 6.51
CA ARG A 141 1.66 6.51 6.95
C ARG A 141 0.31 6.48 6.26
N ILE A 142 -0.76 6.69 7.03
CA ILE A 142 -2.12 6.74 6.50
C ILE A 142 -2.70 8.12 6.81
N TYR A 143 -3.14 8.81 5.77
CA TYR A 143 -3.80 10.09 5.85
C TYR A 143 -5.28 9.89 5.61
N TYR A 144 -6.07 10.12 6.65
CA TYR A 144 -7.51 9.96 6.59
C TYR A 144 -8.26 11.14 7.19
N LYS A 145 -9.53 11.27 6.80
CA LYS A 145 -10.48 12.22 7.34
C LYS A 145 -11.67 11.46 7.89
N LEU A 146 -12.10 11.83 9.09
CA LEU A 146 -13.32 11.29 9.69
C LEU A 146 -14.52 12.10 9.22
N LEU A 147 -15.62 11.42 8.93
CA LEU A 147 -16.82 12.01 8.33
C LEU A 147 -18.08 11.52 9.08
N HIS A 148 -19.02 12.43 9.32
CA HIS A 148 -20.34 12.07 9.88
C HIS A 148 -21.28 11.52 8.80
N THR A 149 -21.11 11.95 7.55
CA THR A 149 -21.92 11.53 6.40
C THR A 149 -21.01 11.15 5.24
N LEU A 150 -21.49 10.31 4.31
CA LEU A 150 -20.79 10.07 3.05
C LEU A 150 -20.62 11.38 2.30
N ASN A 151 -19.41 11.64 1.78
CA ASN A 151 -19.17 12.80 0.95
C ASN A 151 -19.24 12.36 -0.53
N PRO A 152 -20.30 12.73 -1.27
CA PRO A 152 -20.45 12.37 -2.69
C PRO A 152 -19.48 13.15 -3.61
N MET A 153 -18.78 14.16 -3.10
CA MET A 153 -17.92 15.06 -3.88
C MET A 153 -16.43 14.69 -3.83
N CYS A 154 -16.06 13.44 -3.50
CA CYS A 154 -14.70 13.01 -3.81
C CYS A 154 -14.55 13.08 -5.34
N LYS A 155 -13.62 13.91 -5.83
CA LYS A 155 -13.28 13.90 -7.26
C LYS A 155 -12.67 12.54 -7.55
N VAL A 156 -13.50 11.60 -7.96
CA VAL A 156 -13.04 10.33 -8.53
C VAL A 156 -12.30 10.72 -9.81
N ILE A 157 -10.98 10.63 -9.78
CA ILE A 157 -10.22 10.60 -11.03
C ILE A 157 -10.56 9.24 -11.62
N ASP A 158 -11.45 9.23 -12.60
CA ASP A 158 -11.91 8.01 -13.26
C ASP A 158 -10.78 7.50 -14.17
N PHE A 159 -9.98 6.56 -13.69
CA PHE A 159 -9.06 5.78 -14.51
C PHE A 159 -9.78 4.55 -15.07
N LYS A 160 -10.92 4.77 -15.74
CA LYS A 160 -11.72 3.67 -16.30
C LYS A 160 -10.84 2.84 -17.23
N ASN A 161 -10.63 1.58 -16.86
CA ASN A 161 -9.79 0.60 -17.57
C ASN A 161 -8.29 0.92 -17.66
N GLU A 162 -7.76 1.91 -16.94
CA GLU A 162 -6.36 2.30 -16.98
C GLU A 162 -5.72 2.36 -15.57
N THR A 163 -4.39 2.26 -15.50
CA THR A 163 -3.59 2.53 -14.29
C THR A 163 -2.22 3.07 -14.69
N ILE A 164 -1.44 3.57 -13.73
CA ILE A 164 -0.10 4.12 -13.99
C ILE A 164 0.97 3.08 -13.61
N LEU A 165 1.69 2.60 -14.63
CA LEU A 165 2.94 1.88 -14.40
C LEU A 165 4.05 2.87 -14.10
N ILE A 166 4.72 2.66 -12.98
CA ILE A 166 5.92 3.40 -12.60
C ILE A 166 7.10 2.44 -12.73
N LYS A 167 7.94 2.65 -13.74
CA LYS A 167 9.15 1.83 -13.97
C LYS A 167 10.39 2.69 -13.83
N THR A 168 11.39 2.18 -13.11
CA THR A 168 12.72 2.78 -13.03
C THR A 168 13.66 2.00 -13.94
N ASN A 169 14.36 2.69 -14.84
CA ASN A 169 15.33 2.07 -15.76
C ASN A 169 16.75 2.21 -15.20
N PHE A 170 17.19 1.24 -14.40
CA PHE A 170 18.51 1.29 -13.77
C PHE A 170 19.69 1.34 -14.77
N ASP A 171 19.53 0.82 -15.98
CA ASP A 171 20.59 0.74 -16.99
C ASP A 171 20.87 2.08 -17.68
N LYS A 172 19.84 2.93 -17.83
CA LYS A 172 19.91 4.13 -18.68
C LYS A 172 19.73 5.44 -17.93
N SER A 173 19.08 5.44 -16.76
CA SER A 173 18.87 6.66 -15.99
C SER A 173 18.18 6.37 -14.66
N LYS A 174 18.56 7.05 -13.55
CA LYS A 174 17.74 7.08 -12.31
C LYS A 174 16.39 7.83 -12.50
N VAL A 175 15.87 7.88 -13.73
CA VAL A 175 14.60 8.50 -14.10
C VAL A 175 13.49 7.47 -13.98
N VAL A 176 12.46 7.88 -13.25
CA VAL A 176 11.20 7.17 -13.11
C VAL A 176 10.30 7.55 -14.28
N THR A 177 9.93 6.58 -15.12
CA THR A 177 8.95 6.80 -16.19
C THR A 177 7.57 6.37 -15.74
N ARG A 178 6.60 7.29 -15.86
CA ARG A 178 5.18 7.03 -15.66
C ARG A 178 4.54 6.76 -17.01
N ARG A 179 3.90 5.61 -17.17
CA ARG A 179 3.17 5.24 -18.38
C ARG A 179 1.75 4.78 -18.02
N PRO A 180 0.69 5.35 -18.61
CA PRO A 180 -0.65 4.77 -18.54
C PRO A 180 -0.65 3.39 -19.21
N ILE A 181 -1.27 2.41 -18.56
CA ILE A 181 -1.42 1.04 -19.07
C ILE A 181 -2.86 0.57 -18.83
N LYS A 182 -3.41 -0.23 -19.74
CA LYS A 182 -4.74 -0.80 -19.54
C LYS A 182 -4.70 -1.96 -18.57
N TRP A 183 -5.79 -2.19 -17.83
CA TRP A 183 -5.90 -3.35 -16.94
C TRP A 183 -5.80 -4.70 -17.67
N GLU A 184 -6.25 -4.74 -18.92
CA GLU A 184 -6.14 -5.92 -19.81
C GLU A 184 -4.68 -6.24 -20.17
N GLU A 185 -3.79 -5.25 -20.15
CA GLU A 185 -2.35 -5.42 -20.42
C GLU A 185 -1.60 -5.95 -19.19
N ILE A 186 -2.25 -6.02 -18.02
CA ILE A 186 -1.64 -6.49 -16.78
C ILE A 186 -2.10 -7.91 -16.50
N ASP A 187 -1.21 -8.87 -16.77
CA ASP A 187 -1.43 -10.22 -16.28
C ASP A 187 -0.85 -10.33 -14.87
N PHE A 188 -1.72 -10.38 -13.87
CA PHE A 188 -1.29 -10.72 -12.52
C PHE A 188 -1.08 -12.22 -12.47
N PRO A 189 0.05 -12.71 -11.95
CA PRO A 189 0.27 -14.14 -11.90
C PRO A 189 -0.72 -14.78 -10.89
N GLN A 190 -1.22 -16.00 -11.17
CA GLN A 190 -2.13 -16.72 -10.25
C GLN A 190 -1.44 -17.05 -8.93
N GLU A 191 -0.16 -17.40 -9.03
CA GLU A 191 0.81 -17.42 -7.95
C GLU A 191 1.92 -16.46 -8.34
N TRP A 192 2.35 -15.58 -7.44
CA TRP A 192 3.44 -14.64 -7.73
C TRP A 192 4.78 -15.38 -7.82
N VAL A 193 5.02 -16.07 -8.93
CA VAL A 193 6.32 -16.66 -9.27
C VAL A 193 7.17 -15.53 -9.81
N ILE A 194 8.19 -15.14 -9.04
CA ILE A 194 9.14 -14.09 -9.42
C ILE A 194 10.20 -14.79 -10.25
N GLU A 195 10.25 -14.52 -11.55
CA GLU A 195 11.36 -14.97 -12.39
C GLU A 195 12.67 -14.34 -11.87
N ASN A 196 13.73 -15.15 -11.79
CA ASN A 196 15.02 -14.74 -11.27
C ASN A 196 15.45 -13.39 -11.86
N ALA A 197 15.90 -12.46 -11.03
CA ALA A 197 16.55 -11.24 -11.50
C ALA A 197 17.68 -11.63 -12.46
N THR A 198 17.67 -11.05 -13.66
CA THR A 198 18.89 -10.99 -14.46
C THR A 198 19.94 -10.27 -13.63
N ARG A 199 21.09 -10.93 -13.44
CA ARG A 199 22.26 -10.32 -12.80
C ARG A 199 22.64 -9.03 -13.55
N PRO A 200 23.14 -8.00 -12.84
CA PRO A 200 23.59 -6.75 -13.45
C PRO A 200 24.63 -6.98 -14.55
#